data_AF-A0A2W0C8C2-F1
#
_entry.id   AF-A0A2W0C8C2-F1
#
_cell.length_a   1.000
_cell.length_b   1.000
_cell.length_c   1.000
_cell.angle_alpha   90.00
_cell.angle_beta   90.00
_cell.angle_gamma   90.00
#
_symmetry.space_group_name_H-M   'P 1'
#
loop_
_entity.id
_entity.type
_entity.pdbx_description
1 polymer ?
#
loop_
_entity_poly.entity_id
_entity_poly.type
_entity_poly.pdbx_seq_one_letter_code
_entity_poly.pdbx_strand_id
1 'polypeptide(L)'
;MNEYTRENCIRDTKEHIAQVREFMMEFTKELTERALFHDKSKLESPELEVFTEYTPKLKGSTYGSDEYKLYLEKMGVALKHHYANNSHHPEHYPRGIADMNLFDVVEMFCDWHAATRRHDDGNLIKSIRFNMERFKYSHDLKRIFENTVAKLYKYTILFGKTDGVEGGFYANSVEELHMKIDAEKDLTDFEKQDIKYGFFREFKDTDYVTKNICWDNCFDVYWIVQ
;
A
#
# COMPACT_ATOMS: atom_id res chain seq x y z
N MET A 1 -6.11 47.96 23.30
CA MET A 1 -5.89 46.83 22.36
C MET A 1 -6.62 47.18 21.08
N ASN A 2 -5.95 47.10 19.92
CA ASN A 2 -6.67 47.22 18.66
C ASN A 2 -7.63 46.03 18.55
N GLU A 3 -8.89 46.31 18.23
CA GLU A 3 -9.93 45.30 18.07
C GLU A 3 -9.60 44.43 16.85
N TYR A 4 -9.67 43.11 17.01
CA TYR A 4 -9.45 42.17 15.92
C TYR A 4 -10.68 42.14 15.02
N THR A 5 -10.59 42.77 13.86
CA THR A 5 -11.73 42.93 12.96
C THR A 5 -11.90 41.72 12.04
N ARG A 6 -13.06 41.68 11.37
CA ARG A 6 -13.34 40.72 10.30
C ARG A 6 -12.29 40.78 9.18
N GLU A 7 -11.82 41.97 8.83
CA GLU A 7 -10.82 42.19 7.79
C GLU A 7 -9.46 41.60 8.17
N ASN A 8 -9.06 41.73 9.45
CA ASN A 8 -7.86 41.06 9.96
C ASN A 8 -7.97 39.54 9.79
N CYS A 9 -9.11 38.95 10.20
CA CYS A 9 -9.35 37.51 10.04
C CYS A 9 -9.27 37.04 8.58
N ILE A 10 -9.86 37.80 7.65
CA ILE A 10 -9.79 37.47 6.22
C ILE A 10 -8.35 37.55 5.71
N ARG A 11 -7.60 38.59 6.09
CA ARG A 11 -6.20 38.75 5.67
C ARG A 11 -5.33 37.60 6.21
N ASP A 12 -5.41 37.33 7.50
CA ASP A 12 -4.57 36.33 8.17
C ASP A 12 -4.92 34.92 7.67
N THR A 13 -6.20 34.64 7.38
CA THR A 13 -6.63 33.39 6.75
C THR A 13 -6.10 33.25 5.32
N LYS A 14 -6.11 34.32 4.52
CA LYS A 14 -5.54 34.29 3.16
C LYS A 14 -4.04 34.06 3.18
N GLU A 15 -3.33 34.66 4.12
CA GLU A 15 -1.91 34.45 4.32
C GLU A 15 -1.62 32.99 4.69
N HIS A 16 -2.37 32.43 5.64
CA HIS A 16 -2.24 31.01 6.01
C HIS A 16 -2.49 30.08 4.81
N ILE A 17 -3.53 30.34 4.00
CA ILE A 17 -3.80 29.56 2.77
C ILE A 17 -2.61 29.64 1.80
N ALA A 18 -1.98 30.81 1.66
CA ALA A 18 -0.82 30.98 0.80
C ALA A 18 0.39 30.18 1.30
N GLN A 19 0.65 30.20 2.61
CA GLN A 19 1.73 29.42 3.25
C GLN A 19 1.51 27.91 3.08
N VAL A 20 0.30 27.42 3.33
CA VAL A 20 -0.02 25.99 3.14
C VAL A 20 0.19 25.59 1.69
N ARG A 21 -0.25 26.42 0.72
CA ARG A 21 -0.01 26.17 -0.70
C ARG A 21 1.49 26.08 -1.00
N GLU A 22 2.29 27.00 -0.46
CA GLU A 22 3.75 27.00 -0.64
C GLU A 22 4.38 25.68 -0.17
N PHE A 23 4.08 25.26 1.07
CA PHE A 23 4.58 23.99 1.60
C PHE A 23 4.11 22.76 0.81
N MET A 24 2.87 22.74 0.32
CA MET A 24 2.37 21.66 -0.55
C MET A 24 3.12 21.59 -1.88
N MET A 25 3.51 22.74 -2.44
CA MET A 25 4.29 22.79 -3.68
C MET A 25 5.73 22.31 -3.44
N GLU A 26 6.34 22.65 -2.30
CA GLU A 26 7.63 22.08 -1.90
C GLU A 26 7.56 20.56 -1.76
N PHE A 27 6.50 20.06 -1.13
CA PHE A 27 6.26 18.62 -0.99
C PHE A 27 6.15 17.93 -2.36
N THR A 28 5.44 18.56 -3.30
CA THR A 28 5.29 18.06 -4.68
C THR A 28 6.62 18.02 -5.41
N LYS A 29 7.48 19.03 -5.20
CA LYS A 29 8.82 19.08 -5.80
C LYS A 29 9.68 17.92 -5.31
N GLU A 30 9.75 17.70 -4.00
CA GLU A 30 10.51 16.58 -3.41
C GLU A 30 10.01 15.23 -3.93
N LEU A 31 8.69 15.01 -3.97
CA LEU A 31 8.12 13.77 -4.53
C LEU A 31 8.43 13.60 -6.01
N THR A 32 8.50 14.68 -6.77
CA THR A 32 8.89 14.64 -8.19
C THR A 32 10.35 14.23 -8.36
N GLU A 33 11.25 14.78 -7.55
CA GLU A 33 12.67 14.41 -7.57
C GLU A 33 12.83 12.93 -7.20
N ARG A 34 12.19 12.47 -6.13
CA ARG A 34 12.17 11.04 -5.75
C ARG A 34 11.64 10.14 -6.86
N ALA A 35 10.54 10.51 -7.51
CA ALA A 35 9.99 9.72 -8.61
C ALA A 35 10.97 9.56 -9.79
N LEU A 36 11.83 10.56 -10.04
CA LEU A 36 12.84 10.52 -11.11
C LEU A 36 14.06 9.67 -10.73
N PHE A 37 14.40 9.59 -9.45
CA PHE A 37 15.60 8.91 -8.96
C PHE A 37 15.33 7.58 -8.25
N HIS A 38 14.06 7.24 -8.02
CA HIS A 38 13.63 6.01 -7.37
C HIS A 38 14.39 4.81 -7.94
N ASP A 39 15.07 4.07 -7.06
CA ASP A 39 15.79 2.84 -7.38
C ASP A 39 16.88 2.98 -8.46
N LYS A 40 17.35 4.19 -8.77
CA LYS A 40 18.36 4.39 -9.81
C LYS A 40 19.65 3.60 -9.55
N SER A 41 20.00 3.35 -8.27
CA SER A 41 21.15 2.53 -7.91
C SER A 41 21.07 1.09 -8.46
N LYS A 42 19.86 0.57 -8.77
CA LYS A 42 19.67 -0.75 -9.41
C LYS A 42 20.28 -0.84 -10.80
N LEU A 43 20.56 0.30 -11.44
CA LEU A 43 21.13 0.39 -12.79
C LEU A 43 22.66 0.54 -12.77
N GLU A 44 23.27 0.44 -11.58
CA GLU A 44 24.71 0.61 -11.37
C GLU A 44 25.26 -0.59 -10.59
N SER A 45 26.57 -0.82 -10.68
CA SER A 45 27.21 -1.87 -9.89
C SER A 45 27.22 -1.52 -8.40
N PRO A 46 27.09 -2.51 -7.48
CA PRO A 46 27.01 -3.94 -7.73
C PRO A 46 25.58 -4.47 -7.96
N GLU A 47 24.57 -3.60 -7.87
CA GLU A 47 23.17 -4.02 -7.91
C GLU A 47 22.78 -4.59 -9.27
N LEU A 48 23.18 -3.93 -10.35
CA LEU A 48 22.78 -4.31 -11.70
C LEU A 48 23.20 -5.74 -12.03
N GLU A 49 24.44 -6.12 -11.75
CA GLU A 49 24.97 -7.45 -12.08
C GLU A 49 24.29 -8.54 -11.25
N VAL A 50 24.16 -8.30 -9.95
CA VAL A 50 23.57 -9.26 -9.01
C VAL A 50 22.08 -9.43 -9.28
N PHE A 51 21.33 -8.35 -9.47
CA PHE A 51 19.90 -8.44 -9.79
C PHE A 51 19.68 -9.10 -11.15
N THR A 52 20.52 -8.83 -12.14
CA THR A 52 20.46 -9.50 -13.45
C THR A 52 20.61 -11.02 -13.30
N GLU A 53 21.56 -11.47 -12.47
CA GLU A 53 21.79 -12.90 -12.27
C GLU A 53 20.67 -13.59 -11.46
N TYR A 54 20.26 -12.99 -10.34
CA TYR A 54 19.43 -13.70 -9.34
C TYR A 54 17.93 -13.39 -9.43
N THR A 55 17.50 -12.29 -10.03
CA THR A 55 16.05 -11.99 -10.16
C THR A 55 15.30 -13.08 -10.94
N PRO A 56 15.80 -13.57 -12.10
CA PRO A 56 15.13 -14.68 -12.81
C PRO A 56 15.16 -15.99 -12.01
N LYS A 57 16.25 -16.25 -11.28
CA LYS A 57 16.41 -17.46 -10.45
C LYS A 57 15.45 -17.47 -9.26
N LEU A 58 15.29 -16.33 -8.60
CA LEU A 58 14.29 -16.15 -7.54
C LEU A 58 12.87 -16.37 -8.08
N LYS A 59 12.53 -15.77 -9.24
CA LYS A 59 11.21 -15.95 -9.87
C LYS A 59 10.91 -17.42 -10.18
N GLY A 60 11.93 -18.20 -10.54
CA GLY A 60 11.79 -19.63 -10.82
C GLY A 60 11.81 -20.54 -9.58
N SER A 61 12.16 -20.02 -8.40
CA SER A 61 12.26 -20.80 -7.17
C SER A 61 10.96 -20.81 -6.38
N THR A 62 10.71 -21.88 -5.62
CA THR A 62 9.60 -21.92 -4.66
C THR A 62 9.91 -21.01 -3.47
N TYR A 63 9.01 -20.07 -3.17
CA TYR A 63 9.15 -19.16 -2.03
C TYR A 63 9.43 -19.94 -0.73
N GLY A 64 10.48 -19.53 -0.01
CA GLY A 64 10.88 -20.16 1.25
C GLY A 64 11.67 -21.47 1.14
N SER A 65 11.93 -21.98 -0.07
CA SER A 65 12.81 -23.14 -0.28
C SER A 65 14.28 -22.83 0.08
N ASP A 66 15.10 -23.87 0.21
CA ASP A 66 16.53 -23.70 0.48
C ASP A 66 17.25 -22.99 -0.67
N GLU A 67 16.82 -23.23 -1.91
CA GLU A 67 17.31 -22.52 -3.10
C GLU A 67 16.93 -21.04 -3.07
N TYR A 68 15.69 -20.71 -2.70
CA TYR A 68 15.23 -19.33 -2.55
C TYR A 68 16.06 -18.58 -1.51
N LYS A 69 16.29 -19.21 -0.33
CA LYS A 69 17.11 -18.63 0.73
C LYS A 69 18.57 -18.43 0.30
N LEU A 70 19.13 -19.40 -0.41
CA LEU A 70 20.49 -19.31 -0.94
C LEU A 70 20.63 -18.16 -1.95
N TYR A 71 19.65 -17.97 -2.84
CA TYR A 71 19.66 -16.84 -3.76
C TYR A 71 19.57 -15.50 -3.02
N LEU A 72 18.72 -15.38 -1.99
CA LEU A 72 18.67 -14.18 -1.16
C LEU A 72 20.02 -13.88 -0.48
N GLU A 73 20.70 -14.90 0.04
CA GLU A 73 22.03 -14.75 0.63
C GLU A 73 23.04 -14.23 -0.39
N LYS A 74 23.05 -14.82 -1.59
CA LYS A 74 23.93 -14.39 -2.70
C LYS A 74 23.63 -12.97 -3.19
N MET A 75 22.40 -12.51 -3.03
CA MET A 75 21.99 -11.13 -3.33
C MET A 75 22.35 -10.13 -2.23
N GLY A 76 22.83 -10.58 -1.07
CA GLY A 76 23.01 -9.76 0.12
C GLY A 76 23.87 -8.50 -0.10
N VAL A 77 24.91 -8.57 -0.96
CA VAL A 77 25.74 -7.41 -1.29
C VAL A 77 24.94 -6.34 -2.03
N ALA A 78 24.14 -6.73 -3.02
CA ALA A 78 23.28 -5.82 -3.76
C ALA A 78 22.15 -5.29 -2.89
N LEU A 79 21.50 -6.13 -2.09
CA LEU A 79 20.44 -5.69 -1.17
C LEU A 79 20.97 -4.69 -0.14
N LYS A 80 22.14 -4.94 0.44
CA LYS A 80 22.77 -4.00 1.37
C LYS A 80 23.12 -2.66 0.71
N HIS A 81 23.68 -2.70 -0.50
CA HIS A 81 23.97 -1.49 -1.28
C HIS A 81 22.67 -0.73 -1.59
N HIS A 82 21.63 -1.45 -1.98
CA HIS A 82 20.32 -0.91 -2.32
C HIS A 82 19.67 -0.20 -1.14
N TYR A 83 19.58 -0.86 0.01
CA TYR A 83 19.01 -0.27 1.22
C TYR A 83 19.83 0.92 1.71
N ALA A 84 21.16 0.91 1.58
CA ALA A 84 21.99 2.04 1.97
C ALA A 84 21.77 3.29 1.09
N ASN A 85 21.37 3.13 -0.17
CA ASN A 85 21.19 4.24 -1.11
C ASN A 85 19.73 4.68 -1.30
N ASN A 86 18.75 3.87 -0.89
CA ASN A 86 17.33 4.15 -1.13
C ASN A 86 16.57 4.19 0.20
N SER A 87 16.29 5.41 0.68
CA SER A 87 15.74 5.66 2.01
C SER A 87 14.27 5.27 2.16
N HIS A 88 13.54 5.01 1.08
CA HIS A 88 12.17 4.52 1.18
C HIS A 88 12.07 3.06 1.70
N HIS A 89 13.20 2.34 1.83
CA HIS A 89 13.22 1.04 2.49
C HIS A 89 13.41 1.17 4.01
N PRO A 90 12.59 0.50 4.83
CA PRO A 90 12.79 0.46 6.27
C PRO A 90 14.20 -0.02 6.67
N GLU A 91 14.78 -0.94 5.90
CA GLU A 91 16.13 -1.47 6.10
C GLU A 91 17.25 -0.44 5.96
N HIS A 92 16.98 0.72 5.35
CA HIS A 92 17.91 1.85 5.33
C HIS A 92 18.20 2.35 6.76
N TYR A 93 17.24 2.22 7.67
CA TYR A 93 17.27 2.86 8.97
C TYR A 93 17.50 1.90 10.15
N PRO A 94 18.24 2.32 11.19
CA PRO A 94 18.43 1.51 12.40
C PRO A 94 17.15 1.13 13.13
N ARG A 95 16.14 2.01 13.19
CA ARG A 95 14.84 1.74 13.84
C ARG A 95 13.72 1.45 12.84
N GLY A 96 14.06 1.12 11.59
CA GLY A 96 13.09 0.79 10.55
C GLY A 96 12.17 1.98 10.22
N ILE A 97 10.87 1.69 10.07
CA ILE A 97 9.86 2.70 9.74
C ILE A 97 9.81 3.86 10.73
N ALA A 98 10.19 3.65 12.00
CA ALA A 98 10.17 4.71 13.01
C ALA A 98 11.17 5.87 12.73
N ASP A 99 12.13 5.66 11.82
CA ASP A 99 13.10 6.67 11.39
C ASP A 99 12.77 7.30 10.02
N MET A 100 11.75 6.78 9.33
CA MET A 100 11.33 7.28 8.03
C MET A 100 10.59 8.62 8.16
N ASN A 101 10.77 9.51 7.17
CA ASN A 101 9.94 10.70 7.04
C ASN A 101 8.73 10.44 6.11
N LEU A 102 7.87 11.45 5.93
CA LEU A 102 6.67 11.30 5.10
C LEU A 102 6.98 11.01 3.63
N PHE A 103 8.08 11.52 3.08
CA PHE A 103 8.48 11.25 1.70
C PHE A 103 8.91 9.80 1.52
N ASP A 104 9.66 9.26 2.48
CA ASP A 104 10.05 7.84 2.49
C ASP A 104 8.81 6.95 2.54
N VAL A 105 7.85 7.27 3.40
CA VAL A 105 6.60 6.50 3.55
C VAL A 105 5.76 6.53 2.27
N VAL A 106 5.66 7.68 1.60
CA VAL A 106 4.92 7.82 0.34
C VAL A 106 5.62 7.05 -0.78
N GLU A 107 6.94 7.18 -0.92
CA GLU A 107 7.69 6.44 -1.93
C GLU A 107 7.62 4.93 -1.69
N MET A 108 7.74 4.47 -0.43
CA MET A 108 7.60 3.07 -0.05
C MET A 108 6.23 2.51 -0.42
N PHE A 109 5.16 3.27 -0.15
CA PHE A 109 3.80 2.87 -0.54
C PHE A 109 3.67 2.71 -2.07
N CYS A 110 4.25 3.64 -2.83
CA CYS A 110 4.28 3.58 -4.29
C CYS A 110 5.11 2.41 -4.82
N ASP A 111 6.27 2.11 -4.22
CA ASP A 111 7.11 0.95 -4.56
C ASP A 111 6.34 -0.35 -4.36
N TRP A 112 5.74 -0.54 -3.17
CA TRP A 112 4.93 -1.72 -2.89
C TRP A 112 3.76 -1.83 -3.86
N HIS A 113 3.13 -0.71 -4.20
CA HIS A 113 2.07 -0.70 -5.19
C HIS A 113 2.57 -1.14 -6.57
N ALA A 114 3.72 -0.63 -7.05
CA ALA A 114 4.32 -1.04 -8.31
C ALA A 114 4.74 -2.51 -8.30
N ALA A 115 5.28 -3.01 -7.18
CA ALA A 115 5.69 -4.40 -7.01
C ALA A 115 4.51 -5.37 -7.22
N THR A 116 3.32 -5.02 -6.74
CA THR A 116 2.11 -5.86 -6.94
C THR A 116 1.75 -6.05 -8.41
N ARG A 117 2.17 -5.15 -9.31
CA ARG A 117 1.89 -5.26 -10.76
C ARG A 117 2.80 -6.25 -11.49
N ARG A 118 3.81 -6.82 -10.82
CA ARG A 118 4.76 -7.77 -11.41
C ARG A 118 4.33 -9.23 -11.26
N HIS A 119 3.23 -9.49 -10.54
CA HIS A 119 2.69 -10.81 -10.25
C HIS A 119 1.20 -10.86 -10.60
N ASP A 120 0.73 -11.97 -11.17
CA ASP A 120 -0.66 -12.14 -11.61
C ASP A 120 -1.66 -12.09 -10.44
N ASP A 121 -1.20 -12.40 -9.22
CA ASP A 121 -1.96 -12.43 -7.97
C ASP A 121 -1.56 -11.31 -6.98
N GLY A 122 -0.82 -10.30 -7.46
CA GLY A 122 -0.35 -9.21 -6.61
C GLY A 122 -1.50 -8.36 -6.04
N ASN A 123 -1.45 -8.12 -4.72
CA ASN A 123 -2.46 -7.33 -4.01
C ASN A 123 -1.80 -6.41 -2.98
N LEU A 124 -2.03 -5.10 -3.11
CA LEU A 124 -1.45 -4.09 -2.23
C LEU A 124 -1.97 -4.19 -0.79
N ILE A 125 -3.25 -4.50 -0.57
CA ILE A 125 -3.81 -4.66 0.78
C ILE A 125 -3.17 -5.86 1.49
N LYS A 126 -2.94 -6.97 0.77
CA LYS A 126 -2.16 -8.10 1.30
C LYS A 126 -0.73 -7.68 1.62
N SER A 127 -0.09 -6.91 0.74
CA SER A 127 1.28 -6.41 0.94
C SER A 127 1.39 -5.52 2.19
N ILE A 128 0.43 -4.62 2.41
CA ILE A 128 0.33 -3.79 3.62
C ILE A 128 0.21 -4.66 4.87
N ARG A 129 -0.57 -5.74 4.85
CA ARG A 129 -0.67 -6.63 6.01
C ARG A 129 0.64 -7.36 6.29
N PHE A 130 1.22 -8.00 5.28
CA PHE A 130 2.49 -8.72 5.44
C PHE A 130 3.63 -7.80 5.88
N ASN A 131 3.69 -6.59 5.33
CA ASN A 131 4.71 -5.62 5.71
C ASN A 131 4.49 -5.06 7.12
N MET A 132 3.25 -5.01 7.63
CA MET A 132 3.00 -4.67 9.03
C MET A 132 3.63 -5.70 9.96
N GLU A 133 3.48 -6.99 9.64
CA GLU A 133 4.11 -8.06 10.43
C GLU A 133 5.64 -8.03 10.32
N ARG A 134 6.17 -7.75 9.13
CA ARG A 134 7.61 -7.67 8.87
C ARG A 134 8.27 -6.47 9.53
N PHE A 135 7.69 -5.28 9.39
CA PHE A 135 8.31 -4.02 9.81
C PHE A 135 7.72 -3.44 11.09
N LYS A 136 6.73 -4.12 11.70
CA LYS A 136 6.16 -3.80 13.02
C LYS A 136 5.63 -2.36 13.15
N TYR A 137 5.08 -1.80 12.08
CA TYR A 137 4.43 -0.50 12.15
C TYR A 137 3.04 -0.56 12.79
N SER A 138 2.51 0.60 13.18
CA SER A 138 1.26 0.70 13.93
C SER A 138 0.01 0.37 13.11
N HIS A 139 -1.07 0.00 13.81
CA HIS A 139 -2.39 -0.13 13.19
C HIS A 139 -2.87 1.19 12.55
N ASP A 140 -2.47 2.34 13.10
CA ASP A 140 -2.78 3.65 12.51
C ASP A 140 -2.13 3.80 11.13
N LEU A 141 -0.86 3.43 10.98
CA LEU A 141 -0.18 3.51 9.69
C LEU A 141 -0.78 2.51 8.68
N LYS A 142 -1.11 1.28 9.11
CA LYS A 142 -1.88 0.32 8.30
C LYS A 142 -3.18 0.94 7.79
N ARG A 143 -3.95 1.57 8.68
CA ARG A 143 -5.23 2.19 8.33
C ARG A 143 -5.05 3.37 7.39
N ILE A 144 -4.01 4.18 7.57
CA ILE A 144 -3.68 5.27 6.63
C ILE A 144 -3.42 4.71 5.24
N PHE A 145 -2.61 3.64 5.11
CA PHE A 145 -2.38 3.00 3.81
C PHE A 145 -3.66 2.45 3.19
N GLU A 146 -4.50 1.75 3.95
CA GLU A 146 -5.79 1.24 3.47
C GLU A 146 -6.71 2.38 3.00
N ASN A 147 -6.78 3.48 3.75
CA ASN A 147 -7.53 4.67 3.36
C ASN A 147 -6.98 5.28 2.07
N THR A 148 -5.66 5.27 1.87
CA THR A 148 -5.03 5.72 0.62
C THR A 148 -5.40 4.80 -0.55
N VAL A 149 -5.42 3.47 -0.37
CA VAL A 149 -5.92 2.55 -1.41
C VAL A 149 -7.37 2.86 -1.75
N ALA A 150 -8.23 2.99 -0.73
CA ALA A 150 -9.61 3.39 -0.92
C ALA A 150 -9.75 4.78 -1.56
N LYS A 151 -8.75 5.65 -1.41
CA LYS A 151 -8.71 6.96 -2.07
C LYS A 151 -8.36 6.85 -3.57
N LEU A 152 -7.56 5.87 -3.97
CA LEU A 152 -7.03 5.71 -5.33
C LEU A 152 -7.92 4.89 -6.26
N TYR A 153 -8.83 4.08 -5.70
CA TYR A 153 -9.65 3.15 -6.46
C TYR A 153 -11.13 3.40 -6.25
N LYS A 154 -11.93 3.25 -7.32
CA LYS A 154 -13.37 3.45 -7.26
C LYS A 154 -14.06 2.50 -6.29
N TYR A 155 -13.66 1.22 -6.31
CA TYR A 155 -14.19 0.20 -5.43
C TYR A 155 -13.08 -0.37 -4.55
N THR A 156 -13.30 -0.40 -3.24
CA THR A 156 -12.42 -1.07 -2.27
C THR A 156 -13.27 -1.85 -1.27
N ILE A 157 -12.84 -3.07 -0.97
CA ILE A 157 -13.45 -3.93 0.06
C ILE A 157 -12.37 -4.32 1.03
N LEU A 158 -12.62 -4.13 2.32
CA LEU A 158 -11.83 -4.69 3.41
C LEU A 158 -12.69 -5.72 4.14
N PHE A 159 -12.09 -6.82 4.57
CA PHE A 159 -12.78 -7.82 5.38
C PHE A 159 -11.88 -8.34 6.49
N GLY A 160 -12.50 -8.78 7.59
CA GLY A 160 -11.82 -9.36 8.76
C GLY A 160 -12.59 -10.57 9.27
N LYS A 161 -11.88 -11.52 9.87
CA LYS A 161 -12.40 -12.74 10.49
C LYS A 161 -12.05 -12.73 11.99
N THR A 162 -12.79 -13.48 12.81
CA THR A 162 -12.51 -13.61 14.26
C THR A 162 -11.19 -14.24 14.61
N ASP A 163 -10.66 -15.08 13.72
CA ASP A 163 -9.36 -15.71 13.88
C ASP A 163 -8.19 -14.73 13.59
N GLY A 164 -8.49 -13.46 13.29
CA GLY A 164 -7.52 -12.41 12.99
C GLY A 164 -7.09 -12.36 11.51
N VAL A 165 -7.64 -13.24 10.66
CA VAL A 165 -7.45 -13.12 9.22
C VAL A 165 -8.18 -11.89 8.72
N GLU A 166 -7.50 -11.04 7.98
CA GLU A 166 -8.14 -9.92 7.28
C GLU A 166 -7.63 -9.90 5.84
N GLY A 167 -8.29 -9.12 5.00
CA GLY A 167 -7.87 -8.96 3.62
C GLY A 167 -8.65 -7.84 2.96
N GLY A 168 -8.46 -7.74 1.65
CA GLY A 168 -9.23 -6.79 0.88
C GLY A 168 -8.91 -6.83 -0.60
N PHE A 169 -9.81 -6.22 -1.36
CA PHE A 169 -9.76 -6.12 -2.81
C PHE A 169 -10.01 -4.67 -3.23
N TYR A 170 -9.44 -4.26 -4.36
CA TYR A 170 -9.65 -2.94 -4.93
C TYR A 170 -9.64 -3.01 -6.45
N ALA A 171 -10.43 -2.17 -7.10
CA ALA A 171 -10.60 -2.13 -8.54
C ALA A 171 -11.24 -0.82 -9.01
N ASN A 172 -11.20 -0.56 -10.31
CA ASN A 172 -11.91 0.58 -10.92
C ASN A 172 -13.25 0.19 -11.54
N SER A 173 -13.55 -1.10 -11.66
CA SER A 173 -14.85 -1.62 -12.07
C SER A 173 -15.28 -2.78 -11.19
N VAL A 174 -16.60 -3.04 -11.13
CA VAL A 174 -17.16 -4.16 -10.36
C VAL A 174 -16.72 -5.49 -10.97
N GLU A 175 -16.62 -5.57 -12.29
CA GLU A 175 -16.18 -6.76 -13.01
C GLU A 175 -14.74 -7.13 -12.64
N GLU A 176 -13.83 -6.16 -12.65
CA GLU A 176 -12.44 -6.37 -12.22
C GLU A 176 -12.38 -6.78 -10.75
N LEU A 177 -13.19 -6.15 -9.88
CA LEU A 177 -13.27 -6.50 -8.47
C LEU A 177 -13.70 -7.96 -8.28
N HIS A 178 -14.76 -8.38 -8.99
CA HIS A 178 -15.30 -9.72 -8.91
C HIS A 178 -14.32 -10.76 -9.45
N MET A 179 -13.61 -10.46 -10.55
CA MET A 179 -12.55 -11.33 -11.07
C MET A 179 -11.44 -11.55 -10.04
N LYS A 180 -11.00 -10.50 -9.35
CA LYS A 180 -9.99 -10.62 -8.28
C LYS A 180 -10.49 -11.45 -7.10
N ILE A 181 -11.75 -11.28 -6.71
CA ILE A 181 -12.37 -12.08 -5.64
C ILE A 181 -12.46 -13.56 -6.04
N ASP A 182 -12.84 -13.86 -7.29
CA ASP A 182 -12.93 -15.24 -7.77
C ASP A 182 -11.59 -15.95 -7.81
N ALA A 183 -10.54 -15.23 -8.19
CA ALA A 183 -9.18 -15.74 -8.26
C ALA A 183 -8.56 -16.05 -6.89
N GLU A 184 -9.16 -15.55 -5.79
CA GLU A 184 -8.67 -15.77 -4.44
C GLU A 184 -8.79 -17.25 -4.04
N LYS A 185 -7.69 -17.85 -3.57
CA LYS A 185 -7.66 -19.27 -3.21
C LYS A 185 -7.93 -19.49 -1.72
N ASP A 186 -7.72 -18.46 -0.90
CA ASP A 186 -7.84 -18.53 0.55
C ASP A 186 -9.28 -18.26 1.05
N LEU A 187 -10.23 -18.03 0.13
CA LEU A 187 -11.64 -17.80 0.42
C LEU A 187 -12.51 -18.93 -0.11
N THR A 188 -13.47 -19.34 0.71
CA THR A 188 -14.55 -20.25 0.31
C THR A 188 -15.47 -19.59 -0.71
N ASP A 189 -16.18 -20.39 -1.51
CA ASP A 189 -17.17 -19.86 -2.46
C ASP A 189 -18.26 -19.04 -1.75
N PHE A 190 -18.60 -19.41 -0.52
CA PHE A 190 -19.56 -18.66 0.29
C PHE A 190 -19.03 -17.26 0.65
N GLU A 191 -17.81 -17.17 1.19
CA GLU A 191 -17.17 -15.89 1.52
C GLU A 191 -17.00 -15.00 0.28
N LYS A 192 -16.61 -15.58 -0.86
CA LYS A 192 -16.51 -14.85 -2.13
C LYS A 192 -17.83 -14.24 -2.53
N GLN A 193 -18.91 -15.01 -2.49
CA GLN A 193 -20.24 -14.53 -2.86
C GLN A 193 -20.71 -13.41 -1.93
N ASP A 194 -20.45 -13.53 -0.63
CA ASP A 194 -20.87 -12.53 0.32
C ASP A 194 -20.04 -11.24 0.20
N ILE A 195 -18.74 -11.35 -0.07
CA ILE A 195 -17.87 -10.18 -0.37
C ILE A 195 -18.37 -9.49 -1.66
N LYS A 196 -18.77 -10.27 -2.67
CA LYS A 196 -19.28 -9.73 -3.93
C LYS A 196 -20.64 -9.09 -3.80
N TYR A 197 -21.58 -9.71 -3.11
CA TYR A 197 -22.99 -9.35 -3.25
C TYR A 197 -23.63 -8.90 -1.95
N GLY A 198 -22.91 -8.97 -0.83
CA GLY A 198 -23.52 -8.86 0.49
C GLY A 198 -24.25 -10.14 0.88
N PHE A 199 -24.56 -10.24 2.17
CA PHE A 199 -25.18 -11.42 2.79
C PHE A 199 -26.58 -11.70 2.23
N PHE A 200 -27.37 -10.66 2.00
CA PHE A 200 -28.69 -10.77 1.40
C PHE A 200 -28.67 -10.52 -0.12
N ARG A 201 -27.48 -10.62 -0.74
CA ARG A 201 -27.26 -10.34 -2.17
C ARG A 201 -27.69 -8.92 -2.56
N GLU A 202 -27.59 -7.96 -1.64
CA GLU A 202 -28.03 -6.58 -1.84
C GLU A 202 -27.34 -5.86 -3.01
N PHE A 203 -26.12 -6.28 -3.36
CA PHE A 203 -25.32 -5.71 -4.44
C PHE A 203 -25.33 -6.55 -5.73
N LYS A 204 -26.20 -7.56 -5.83
CA LYS A 204 -26.25 -8.43 -7.01
C LYS A 204 -26.60 -7.67 -8.29
N ASP A 205 -27.50 -6.70 -8.16
CA ASP A 205 -28.04 -5.92 -9.28
C ASP A 205 -27.89 -4.40 -9.07
N THR A 206 -27.04 -3.97 -8.13
CA THR A 206 -26.83 -2.56 -7.78
C THR A 206 -25.34 -2.26 -7.55
N ASP A 207 -24.94 -1.01 -7.75
CA ASP A 207 -23.60 -0.57 -7.35
C ASP A 207 -23.41 -0.71 -5.84
N TYR A 208 -22.18 -1.03 -5.42
CA TYR A 208 -21.83 -0.95 -4.02
C TYR A 208 -22.08 0.48 -3.50
N VAL A 209 -22.59 0.57 -2.28
CA VAL A 209 -22.58 1.81 -1.50
C VAL A 209 -21.70 1.59 -0.28
N THR A 210 -21.04 2.64 0.19
CA THR A 210 -20.19 2.53 1.38
C THR A 210 -21.03 1.99 2.55
N LYS A 211 -20.69 0.78 3.01
CA LYS A 211 -21.47 0.03 3.99
C LYS A 211 -20.53 -0.80 4.83
N ASN A 212 -20.72 -0.81 6.15
CA ASN A 212 -20.10 -1.76 7.07
C ASN A 212 -21.15 -2.79 7.46
N ILE A 213 -20.85 -4.07 7.28
CA ILE A 213 -21.69 -5.16 7.76
C ILE A 213 -20.81 -6.15 8.53
N CYS A 214 -21.22 -6.42 9.77
CA CYS A 214 -20.77 -7.55 10.58
C CYS A 214 -21.76 -8.71 10.36
N TRP A 215 -21.31 -9.86 9.84
CA TRP A 215 -22.19 -10.96 9.41
C TRP A 215 -22.57 -11.93 10.52
N ASP A 216 -21.66 -12.13 11.46
CA ASP A 216 -21.90 -12.43 12.86
C ASP A 216 -20.58 -12.05 13.55
N ASN A 217 -20.39 -12.34 14.84
CA ASN A 217 -19.12 -12.03 15.52
C ASN A 217 -17.88 -12.52 14.76
N CYS A 218 -17.97 -13.40 13.76
CA CYS A 218 -16.90 -14.07 13.03
C CYS A 218 -16.44 -13.46 11.69
N PHE A 219 -17.20 -12.58 11.04
CA PHE A 219 -16.78 -12.01 9.74
C PHE A 219 -17.34 -10.60 9.50
N ASP A 220 -16.44 -9.64 9.28
CA ASP A 220 -16.75 -8.25 9.01
C ASP A 220 -16.37 -7.87 7.59
N VAL A 221 -17.23 -7.14 6.89
CA VAL A 221 -16.93 -6.56 5.57
C VAL A 221 -17.26 -5.09 5.52
N TYR A 222 -16.33 -4.33 4.95
CA TYR A 222 -16.46 -2.92 4.70
C TYR A 222 -16.23 -2.61 3.22
N TRP A 223 -17.31 -2.25 2.53
CA TRP A 223 -17.25 -1.74 1.16
C TRP A 223 -17.09 -0.23 1.18
N ILE A 224 -16.24 0.29 0.30
CA ILE A 224 -15.98 1.71 0.09
C ILE A 224 -16.11 1.99 -1.39
N VAL A 225 -16.96 2.97 -1.74
CA VAL A 225 -17.14 3.45 -3.11
C VAL A 225 -16.97 4.95 -3.19
N GLN A 226 -16.27 5.41 -4.23
CA GLN A 226 -16.06 6.83 -4.54
C GLN A 226 -17.03 7.40 -5.57
#